data_AF-A0A2C5ZF31-F1
#
_entry.id   AF-A0A2C5ZF31-F1
#
_cell.length_a   1.000
_cell.length_b   1.000
_cell.length_c   1.000
_cell.angle_alpha   90.00
_cell.angle_beta   90.00
_cell.angle_gamma   90.00
#
_symmetry.space_group_name_H-M   'P 1'
#
loop_
_entity.id
_entity.type
_entity.pdbx_description
1 polymer ?
#
loop_
_entity_poly.entity_id
_entity_poly.type
_entity_poly.pdbx_seq_one_letter_code
_entity_poly.pdbx_strand_id
1 'polypeptide(L)'
;MADDSNLVTKTLNRGTCEIAILAADTAPLAILMHIPLLCEDKGTAYVYVPSKTALGRACGVSRAVIAASINTNEATGPVPEDAASKPHHVLRRGVRSGFRNPHPSSPASIGFGTIVRNVVWPLITGQLKLPDTSKPALRVRQPSWLPSRTASDRLRATWLGHACCYVEFPSGLRVLFDPVLEDRCSPFTMAGPKRYTPQPCSPADIPAVDAVVISHSHYDHLSLASVVGIQRRHPHVHFFVGLGLETWFRRSGLRNVTELDWWEDAELTVEAGSADGPGTRISARVSCLPCQHTSGRTPFDRDRTLWCSWAVRSGDRSVWFGGDTGYRAVPRLPPGSDDYGPTFSALLPRCPHFRHIGQLRGPFDLGLIPIGAYHPRVAFSGMHANPFDAVEIFAETRCRSALAIHWGTWALTLEHVDEPPMLLREALRRRDLPEEGVFDVCDIGESREFP
;
A
#
# COMPACT_ATOMS: atom_id res chain seq x y z
N MET A 1 -24.85 -5.61 -16.20
CA MET A 1 -24.72 -4.26 -16.79
C MET A 1 -24.08 -3.35 -15.76
N ALA A 2 -23.17 -2.48 -16.20
CA ALA A 2 -22.43 -1.46 -15.45
C ALA A 2 -21.28 -1.93 -14.53
N ASP A 3 -20.08 -2.04 -15.09
CA ASP A 3 -18.82 -1.73 -14.39
C ASP A 3 -17.83 -0.96 -15.31
N ASP A 4 -18.38 -0.20 -16.26
CA ASP A 4 -17.62 0.79 -17.04
C ASP A 4 -17.87 2.15 -16.43
N SER A 5 -17.21 2.41 -15.29
CA SER A 5 -17.11 3.79 -14.79
C SER A 5 -16.41 4.62 -15.87
N ASN A 6 -17.06 5.71 -16.31
CA ASN A 6 -16.59 6.59 -17.38
C ASN A 6 -15.17 7.08 -17.05
N LEU A 7 -14.24 6.93 -17.99
CA LEU A 7 -12.84 7.36 -17.85
C LEU A 7 -12.71 8.83 -17.39
N VAL A 8 -13.60 9.70 -17.83
CA VAL A 8 -13.64 11.11 -17.41
C VAL A 8 -14.02 11.24 -15.93
N THR A 9 -14.98 10.45 -15.45
CA THR A 9 -15.33 10.39 -14.02
C THR A 9 -14.13 9.91 -13.20
N LYS A 10 -13.34 8.97 -13.71
CA LYS A 10 -12.12 8.50 -13.05
C LYS A 10 -11.06 9.59 -12.94
N THR A 11 -10.79 10.33 -14.02
CA THR A 11 -9.79 11.40 -14.02
C THR A 11 -10.23 12.60 -13.16
N LEU A 12 -11.52 12.92 -13.14
CA LEU A 12 -12.11 13.89 -12.20
C LEU A 12 -11.94 13.45 -10.75
N ASN A 13 -12.23 12.19 -10.43
CA ASN A 13 -12.06 11.66 -9.06
C ASN A 13 -10.59 11.55 -8.64
N ARG A 14 -9.66 11.38 -9.59
CA ARG A 14 -8.21 11.40 -9.36
C ARG A 14 -7.65 12.82 -9.21
N GLY A 15 -8.45 13.85 -9.48
CA GLY A 15 -7.97 15.24 -9.51
C GLY A 15 -6.98 15.52 -10.65
N THR A 16 -6.95 14.66 -11.69
CA THR A 16 -6.02 14.79 -12.82
C THR A 16 -6.66 15.38 -14.06
N CYS A 17 -7.98 15.58 -14.07
CA CYS A 17 -8.71 16.21 -15.17
C CYS A 17 -8.56 17.74 -15.11
N GLU A 18 -7.97 18.36 -16.14
CA GLU A 18 -7.97 19.81 -16.33
C GLU A 18 -9.27 20.29 -17.00
N ILE A 19 -9.66 19.58 -18.06
CA ILE A 19 -10.81 19.91 -18.89
C ILE A 19 -11.53 18.63 -19.29
N ALA A 20 -12.82 18.52 -18.94
CA ALA A 20 -13.69 17.48 -19.48
C ALA A 20 -14.32 17.94 -20.80
N ILE A 21 -14.27 17.10 -21.83
CA ILE A 21 -14.86 17.33 -23.15
C ILE A 21 -16.03 16.37 -23.33
N LEU A 22 -17.24 16.90 -23.52
CA LEU A 22 -18.49 16.12 -23.55
C LEU A 22 -19.16 16.22 -24.94
N ALA A 23 -19.64 15.11 -25.48
CA ALA A 23 -20.33 15.11 -26.78
C ALA A 23 -21.82 15.44 -26.64
N ALA A 24 -22.26 16.56 -27.21
CA ALA A 24 -23.63 17.06 -27.10
C ALA A 24 -24.69 16.17 -27.80
N ASP A 25 -24.31 15.41 -28.83
CA ASP A 25 -25.18 14.45 -29.53
C ASP A 25 -25.32 13.09 -28.80
N THR A 26 -24.96 13.04 -27.52
CA THR A 26 -25.12 11.83 -26.70
C THR A 26 -26.59 11.64 -26.30
N ALA A 27 -27.14 10.50 -26.69
CA ALA A 27 -28.50 10.09 -26.36
C ALA A 27 -28.48 8.67 -25.75
N PRO A 28 -29.20 8.44 -24.63
CA PRO A 28 -29.92 9.44 -23.83
C PRO A 28 -29.00 10.37 -23.03
N LEU A 29 -29.44 11.62 -22.82
CA LEU A 29 -28.67 12.66 -22.11
C LEU A 29 -28.31 12.24 -20.66
N ALA A 30 -29.13 11.38 -20.03
CA ALA A 30 -28.89 10.84 -18.70
C ALA A 30 -27.50 10.17 -18.55
N ILE A 31 -26.89 9.73 -19.65
CA ILE A 31 -25.52 9.18 -19.65
C ILE A 31 -24.47 10.24 -19.28
N LEU A 32 -24.68 11.51 -19.62
CA LEU A 32 -23.71 12.60 -19.40
C LEU A 32 -23.99 13.47 -18.17
N MET A 33 -25.23 13.55 -17.69
CA MET A 33 -25.64 14.56 -16.71
C MET A 33 -24.83 14.58 -15.41
N HIS A 34 -24.24 13.46 -15.01
CA HIS A 34 -23.43 13.37 -13.80
C HIS A 34 -22.04 14.02 -13.93
N ILE A 35 -21.51 14.18 -15.15
CA ILE A 35 -20.14 14.65 -15.37
C ILE A 35 -20.03 16.16 -15.17
N PRO A 36 -20.90 17.03 -15.73
CA PRO A 36 -20.87 18.47 -15.44
C PRO A 36 -20.97 18.77 -13.94
N LEU A 37 -21.87 18.08 -13.24
CA LEU A 37 -22.03 18.22 -11.78
C LEU A 37 -20.75 17.84 -11.03
N LEU A 38 -20.06 16.78 -11.47
CA LEU A 38 -18.80 16.38 -10.88
C LEU A 38 -17.68 17.38 -11.20
N CYS A 39 -17.65 17.94 -12.41
CA CYS A 39 -16.73 19.01 -12.77
C CYS A 39 -16.94 20.25 -11.88
N GLU A 40 -18.19 20.65 -11.66
CA GLU A 40 -18.54 21.76 -10.76
C GLU A 40 -18.10 21.49 -9.31
N ASP A 41 -18.35 20.27 -8.79
CA ASP A 41 -17.91 19.84 -7.45
C ASP A 41 -16.38 19.87 -7.29
N LYS A 42 -15.64 19.53 -8.37
CA LYS A 42 -14.17 19.50 -8.38
C LYS A 42 -13.52 20.81 -8.80
N GLY A 43 -14.29 21.82 -9.21
CA GLY A 43 -13.76 23.06 -9.78
C GLY A 43 -13.02 22.86 -11.12
N THR A 44 -13.37 21.81 -11.87
CA THR A 44 -12.76 21.46 -13.16
C THR A 44 -13.55 22.07 -14.31
N ALA A 45 -12.86 22.65 -15.30
CA ALA A 45 -13.54 23.18 -16.48
C ALA A 45 -14.12 22.05 -17.34
N TYR A 46 -15.21 22.33 -18.05
CA TYR A 46 -15.75 21.40 -19.03
C TYR A 46 -16.32 22.12 -20.24
N VAL A 47 -16.30 21.44 -21.38
CA VAL A 47 -16.78 21.96 -22.67
C VAL A 47 -17.61 20.92 -23.40
N TYR A 48 -18.56 21.38 -24.22
CA TYR A 48 -19.33 20.53 -25.11
C TYR A 48 -18.79 20.61 -26.54
N VAL A 49 -18.66 19.46 -27.18
CA VAL A 49 -18.40 19.34 -28.62
C VAL A 49 -19.63 18.76 -29.34
N PRO A 50 -19.91 19.15 -30.58
CA PRO A 50 -21.18 18.78 -31.23
C PRO A 50 -21.36 17.29 -31.52
N SER A 51 -20.29 16.52 -31.71
CA SER A 51 -20.37 15.15 -32.19
C SER A 51 -19.44 14.17 -31.49
N LYS A 52 -20.02 13.05 -31.00
CA LYS A 52 -19.30 11.91 -30.42
C LYS A 52 -18.36 11.23 -31.42
N THR A 53 -18.68 11.27 -32.71
CA THR A 53 -17.83 10.71 -33.77
C THR A 53 -16.63 11.62 -34.03
N ALA A 54 -16.83 12.94 -34.03
CA ALA A 54 -15.74 13.90 -34.15
C ALA A 54 -14.81 13.84 -32.93
N LEU A 55 -15.37 13.74 -31.73
CA LEU A 55 -14.61 13.55 -30.49
C LEU A 55 -13.80 12.26 -30.52
N GLY A 56 -14.38 11.15 -31.00
CA GLY A 56 -13.67 9.89 -31.18
C GLY A 56 -12.45 10.02 -32.08
N ARG A 57 -12.62 10.65 -33.26
CA ARG A 57 -11.50 10.93 -34.18
C ARG A 57 -10.42 11.79 -33.53
N ALA A 58 -10.80 12.83 -32.80
CA ALA A 58 -9.85 13.70 -32.08
C ALA A 58 -9.07 12.93 -31.00
N CYS A 59 -9.69 11.92 -30.38
CA CYS A 59 -9.06 11.02 -29.41
C CYS A 59 -8.26 9.86 -30.06
N GLY A 60 -8.11 9.83 -31.39
CA GLY A 60 -7.37 8.77 -32.09
C GLY A 60 -8.10 7.42 -32.13
N VAL A 61 -9.42 7.38 -31.94
CA VAL A 61 -10.21 6.14 -31.99
C VAL A 61 -11.28 6.20 -33.08
N SER A 62 -11.57 5.05 -33.70
CA SER A 62 -12.59 4.92 -34.73
C SER A 62 -14.02 4.83 -34.17
N ARG A 63 -14.17 4.63 -32.86
CA ARG A 63 -15.46 4.53 -32.17
C ARG A 63 -15.95 5.90 -31.71
N ALA A 64 -17.27 6.06 -31.60
CA ALA A 64 -17.88 7.24 -30.98
C ALA A 64 -17.44 7.35 -29.50
N VAL A 65 -17.04 8.56 -29.09
CA VAL A 65 -16.64 8.88 -27.72
C VAL A 65 -17.63 9.90 -27.15
N ILE A 66 -18.25 9.55 -26.03
CA ILE A 66 -19.24 10.42 -25.37
C ILE A 66 -18.60 11.48 -24.47
N ALA A 67 -17.43 11.19 -23.92
CA ALA A 67 -16.69 12.06 -23.04
C ALA A 67 -15.18 11.74 -23.12
N ALA A 68 -14.34 12.77 -23.09
CA ALA A 68 -12.89 12.67 -22.97
C ALA A 68 -12.40 13.67 -21.91
N SER A 69 -11.21 13.48 -21.38
CA SER A 69 -10.58 14.46 -20.48
C SER A 69 -9.19 14.82 -20.97
N ILE A 70 -8.86 16.11 -20.90
CA ILE A 70 -7.48 16.59 -20.94
C ILE A 70 -6.98 16.48 -19.51
N ASN A 71 -5.85 15.80 -19.33
CA ASN A 71 -5.29 15.56 -18.01
C ASN A 71 -3.98 16.33 -17.86
N THR A 72 -3.68 16.78 -16.63
CA THR A 72 -2.32 17.19 -16.20
C THR A 72 -1.40 15.97 -16.18
N ASN A 73 -1.19 15.30 -17.32
CA ASN A 73 -0.30 14.14 -17.36
C ASN A 73 1.19 14.54 -17.39
N GLU A 74 1.55 15.69 -16.83
CA GLU A 74 2.91 15.95 -16.37
C GLU A 74 3.18 15.27 -15.01
N ALA A 75 2.14 14.76 -14.36
CA ALA A 75 2.23 14.09 -13.08
C ALA A 75 2.30 12.55 -13.17
N THR A 76 2.71 11.92 -14.27
CA THR A 76 3.22 10.54 -14.18
C THR A 76 4.73 10.65 -14.06
N GLY A 77 5.27 10.45 -12.85
CA GLY A 77 6.72 10.32 -12.74
C GLY A 77 7.24 9.21 -13.70
N PRO A 78 8.55 9.15 -13.97
CA PRO A 78 9.15 8.16 -14.87
C PRO A 78 8.67 6.71 -14.59
N VAL A 79 8.22 5.96 -15.59
CA VAL A 79 7.78 4.56 -15.38
C VAL A 79 8.75 3.59 -16.07
N PRO A 80 8.87 2.34 -15.61
CA PRO A 80 9.59 1.32 -16.36
C PRO A 80 9.00 1.10 -17.76
N GLU A 81 9.83 0.74 -18.73
CA GLU A 81 9.41 0.52 -20.12
C GLU A 81 8.30 -0.54 -20.24
N ASP A 82 8.35 -1.58 -19.41
CA ASP A 82 7.38 -2.66 -19.40
C ASP A 82 6.05 -2.30 -18.73
N ALA A 83 5.98 -1.20 -17.97
CA ALA A 83 4.78 -0.77 -17.25
C ALA A 83 3.59 -0.49 -18.19
N ALA A 84 3.86 0.02 -19.40
CA ALA A 84 2.83 0.30 -20.40
C ALA A 84 2.06 -0.95 -20.82
N SER A 85 2.71 -2.12 -20.81
CA SER A 85 2.08 -3.40 -21.17
C SER A 85 1.18 -3.99 -20.08
N LYS A 86 1.23 -3.43 -18.85
CA LYS A 86 0.52 -3.89 -17.65
C LYS A 86 0.66 -5.41 -17.43
N PRO A 87 1.90 -5.93 -17.29
CA PRO A 87 2.16 -7.37 -17.27
C PRO A 87 1.54 -8.09 -16.07
N HIS A 88 1.23 -7.34 -15.00
CA HIS A 88 0.52 -7.78 -13.80
C HIS A 88 -0.98 -7.99 -14.00
N HIS A 89 -1.58 -7.47 -15.06
CA HIS A 89 -3.01 -7.67 -15.34
C HIS A 89 -3.28 -9.07 -15.91
N VAL A 90 -4.28 -9.75 -15.35
CA VAL A 90 -4.80 -11.02 -15.88
C VAL A 90 -6.12 -10.76 -16.62
N LEU A 91 -6.09 -10.87 -17.94
CA LEU A 91 -7.26 -10.65 -18.80
C LEU A 91 -7.99 -11.96 -19.10
N ARG A 92 -9.31 -11.97 -19.00
CA ARG A 92 -10.19 -13.04 -19.51
C ARG A 92 -11.20 -12.43 -20.47
N ARG A 93 -11.23 -12.91 -21.72
CA ARG A 93 -12.10 -12.36 -22.79
C ARG A 93 -11.95 -10.84 -22.96
N GLY A 94 -10.72 -10.33 -22.85
CA GLY A 94 -10.41 -8.89 -22.99
C GLY A 94 -10.75 -8.03 -21.76
N VAL A 95 -11.33 -8.60 -20.70
CA VAL A 95 -11.69 -7.89 -19.47
C VAL A 95 -10.74 -8.29 -18.34
N ARG A 96 -10.31 -7.33 -17.52
CA ARG A 96 -9.49 -7.58 -16.34
C ARG A 96 -10.25 -8.50 -15.36
N SER A 97 -9.65 -9.63 -15.05
CA SER A 97 -10.20 -10.66 -14.15
C SER A 97 -9.47 -10.78 -12.81
N GLY A 98 -8.26 -10.24 -12.72
CA GLY A 98 -7.42 -10.24 -11.53
C GLY A 98 -6.00 -9.79 -11.86
N PHE A 99 -5.08 -10.11 -10.95
CA PHE A 99 -3.68 -9.69 -10.99
C PHE A 99 -2.73 -10.87 -10.79
N ARG A 100 -1.44 -10.66 -11.09
CA ARG A 100 -0.36 -11.64 -10.89
C ARG A 100 0.97 -10.92 -10.65
N ASN A 101 1.91 -11.60 -10.00
CA ASN A 101 3.31 -11.18 -10.00
C ASN A 101 3.93 -11.44 -11.38
N PRO A 102 4.51 -10.44 -12.06
CA PRO A 102 5.01 -10.61 -13.42
C PRO A 102 6.44 -11.19 -13.48
N HIS A 103 7.19 -11.17 -12.38
CA HIS A 103 8.62 -11.51 -12.38
C HIS A 103 8.92 -12.93 -11.85
N PRO A 104 10.02 -13.56 -12.34
CA PRO A 104 10.44 -14.90 -11.91
C PRO A 104 10.76 -15.03 -10.41
N SER A 105 10.97 -13.90 -9.71
CA SER A 105 11.15 -13.84 -8.26
C SER A 105 9.91 -14.28 -7.46
N SER A 106 8.76 -14.48 -8.12
CA SER A 106 7.56 -15.11 -7.55
C SER A 106 7.06 -16.23 -8.49
N PRO A 107 7.74 -17.39 -8.54
CA PRO A 107 7.39 -18.49 -9.42
C PRO A 107 6.11 -19.19 -8.91
N ALA A 108 4.99 -18.84 -9.51
CA ALA A 108 3.64 -19.37 -9.31
C ALA A 108 3.03 -19.26 -7.90
N SER A 109 1.70 -19.12 -7.85
CA SER A 109 0.95 -18.98 -6.61
C SER A 109 1.09 -20.23 -5.74
N ILE A 110 1.26 -20.03 -4.44
CA ILE A 110 1.39 -21.12 -3.47
C ILE A 110 0.02 -21.78 -3.28
N GLY A 111 -0.17 -22.92 -3.93
CA GLY A 111 -1.39 -23.70 -3.84
C GLY A 111 -1.52 -24.49 -2.52
N PHE A 112 -2.72 -24.98 -2.26
CA PHE A 112 -3.05 -25.76 -1.05
C PHE A 112 -2.07 -26.92 -0.78
N GLY A 113 -1.74 -27.72 -1.81
CA GLY A 113 -0.79 -28.84 -1.67
C GLY A 113 0.62 -28.40 -1.24
N THR A 114 1.07 -27.23 -1.67
CA THR A 114 2.37 -26.66 -1.27
C THR A 114 2.36 -26.27 0.22
N ILE A 115 1.27 -25.64 0.69
CA ILE A 115 1.09 -25.31 2.11
C ILE A 115 1.03 -26.57 2.97
N VAL A 116 0.29 -27.60 2.55
CA VAL A 116 0.21 -28.86 3.30
C VAL A 116 1.60 -29.48 3.44
N ARG A 117 2.34 -29.60 2.34
CA ARG A 117 3.68 -30.23 2.33
C ARG A 117 4.74 -29.45 3.12
N ASN A 118 4.68 -28.12 3.07
CA ASN A 118 5.77 -27.27 3.58
C ASN A 118 5.47 -26.62 4.93
N VAL A 119 4.22 -26.62 5.40
CA VAL A 119 3.80 -26.00 6.66
C VAL A 119 3.07 -27.02 7.54
N VAL A 120 1.93 -27.54 7.06
CA VAL A 120 1.05 -28.40 7.88
C VAL A 120 1.74 -29.72 8.27
N TRP A 121 2.34 -30.42 7.30
CA TRP A 121 3.02 -31.69 7.57
C TRP A 121 4.26 -31.53 8.48
N PRO A 122 5.13 -30.53 8.28
CA PRO A 122 6.21 -30.23 9.22
C PRO A 122 5.73 -29.86 10.63
N LEU A 123 4.59 -29.18 10.78
CA LEU A 123 3.99 -28.92 12.10
C LEU A 123 3.53 -30.23 12.77
N ILE A 124 2.83 -31.09 12.03
CA ILE A 124 2.35 -32.40 12.55
C ILE A 124 3.52 -33.30 12.95
N THR A 125 4.61 -33.28 12.18
CA THR A 125 5.82 -34.07 12.47
C THR A 125 6.75 -33.43 13.51
N GLY A 126 6.43 -32.23 14.01
CA GLY A 126 7.23 -31.51 15.01
C GLY A 126 8.52 -30.88 14.48
N GLN A 127 8.72 -30.86 13.16
CA GLN A 127 9.83 -30.19 12.49
C GLN A 127 9.68 -28.66 12.51
N LEU A 128 8.43 -28.18 12.47
CA LEU A 128 8.09 -26.79 12.73
C LEU A 128 7.30 -26.69 14.03
N LYS A 129 7.37 -25.53 14.68
CA LYS A 129 6.65 -25.23 15.92
C LYS A 129 5.87 -23.95 15.74
N LEU A 130 4.73 -23.86 16.42
CA LEU A 130 4.03 -22.60 16.58
C LEU A 130 4.89 -21.68 17.46
N PRO A 131 4.92 -20.38 17.17
CA PRO A 131 5.68 -19.43 17.97
C PRO A 131 5.07 -19.29 19.37
N ASP A 132 5.94 -19.10 20.37
CA ASP A 132 5.50 -18.73 21.71
C ASP A 132 5.18 -17.24 21.74
N THR A 133 3.93 -16.92 22.04
CA THR A 133 3.43 -15.54 22.10
C THR A 133 3.12 -15.09 23.53
N SER A 134 3.54 -15.86 24.55
CA SER A 134 3.14 -15.62 25.95
C SER A 134 3.93 -14.50 26.63
N LYS A 135 5.16 -14.22 26.17
CA LYS A 135 6.07 -13.23 26.77
C LYS A 135 6.88 -12.49 25.69
N PRO A 136 6.23 -11.68 24.84
CA PRO A 136 6.96 -10.90 23.84
C PRO A 136 7.91 -9.91 24.53
N ALA A 137 9.12 -9.73 23.98
CA ALA A 137 10.07 -8.73 24.50
C ALA A 137 9.63 -7.29 24.17
N LEU A 138 8.84 -7.14 23.10
CA LEU A 138 8.33 -5.87 22.59
C LEU A 138 7.38 -5.19 23.57
N ARG A 139 7.59 -3.89 23.82
CA ARG A 139 6.72 -3.11 24.69
C ARG A 139 5.64 -2.41 23.87
N VAL A 140 4.51 -2.15 24.53
CA VAL A 140 3.45 -1.28 24.01
C VAL A 140 3.40 -0.03 24.86
N ARG A 141 3.46 1.11 24.20
CA ARG A 141 3.42 2.45 24.78
C ARG A 141 2.17 3.16 24.30
N GLN A 142 1.70 4.12 25.09
CA GLN A 142 0.67 5.03 24.64
C GLN A 142 1.28 5.98 23.59
N PRO A 143 0.69 6.12 22.39
CA PRO A 143 1.16 7.05 21.39
C PRO A 143 1.16 8.49 21.89
N SER A 144 2.12 9.27 21.39
CA SER A 144 2.19 10.71 21.60
C SER A 144 2.09 11.43 20.26
N TRP A 145 1.33 12.52 20.20
CA TRP A 145 1.05 13.24 18.97
C TRP A 145 1.68 14.63 18.99
N LEU A 146 1.99 15.18 17.82
CA LEU A 146 2.40 16.58 17.75
C LEU A 146 1.23 17.48 18.20
N PRO A 147 1.49 18.54 18.99
CA PRO A 147 0.45 19.43 19.48
C PRO A 147 -0.19 20.27 18.36
N SER A 148 0.48 20.43 17.22
CA SER A 148 -0.04 21.10 16.03
C SER A 148 0.57 20.50 14.76
N ARG A 149 -0.02 20.84 13.61
CA ARG A 149 0.45 20.38 12.29
C ARG A 149 1.89 20.79 11.98
N THR A 150 2.34 21.90 12.55
CA THR A 150 3.62 22.58 12.28
C THR A 150 4.59 22.53 13.47
N ALA A 151 4.33 21.69 14.48
CA ALA A 151 5.14 21.62 15.70
C ALA A 151 6.52 20.97 15.52
N SER A 152 6.77 20.32 14.38
CA SER A 152 8.07 19.74 14.02
C SER A 152 8.35 20.01 12.55
N ASP A 153 9.62 20.28 12.22
CA ASP A 153 10.16 20.42 10.86
C ASP A 153 10.69 19.08 10.31
N ARG A 154 10.53 18.01 11.07
CA ARG A 154 10.96 16.63 10.75
C ARG A 154 9.80 15.72 10.40
N LEU A 155 10.08 14.70 9.60
CA LEU A 155 9.14 13.59 9.44
C LEU A 155 9.03 12.86 10.76
N ARG A 156 7.81 12.59 11.22
CA ARG A 156 7.58 11.81 12.44
C ARG A 156 6.70 10.62 12.14
N ALA A 157 7.16 9.42 12.46
CA ALA A 157 6.41 8.19 12.28
C ALA A 157 6.12 7.55 13.63
N THR A 158 4.86 7.22 13.88
CA THR A 158 4.40 6.46 15.05
C THR A 158 3.99 5.08 14.58
N TRP A 159 4.67 4.05 15.07
CA TRP A 159 4.31 2.68 14.74
C TRP A 159 3.16 2.20 15.63
N LEU A 160 2.02 1.86 15.05
CA LEU A 160 0.81 1.44 15.80
C LEU A 160 0.65 -0.09 15.87
N GLY A 161 1.69 -0.81 15.46
CA GLY A 161 1.74 -2.26 15.41
C GLY A 161 1.49 -2.81 14.01
N HIS A 162 2.09 -3.96 13.72
CA HIS A 162 2.02 -4.63 12.43
C HIS A 162 2.42 -3.70 11.28
N ALA A 163 1.62 -3.58 10.21
CA ALA A 163 1.84 -2.62 9.13
C ALA A 163 1.25 -1.21 9.41
N CYS A 164 0.56 -1.01 10.53
CA CYS A 164 -0.11 0.24 10.83
C CYS A 164 0.90 1.31 11.28
N CYS A 165 1.01 2.39 10.52
CA CYS A 165 1.90 3.52 10.86
C CYS A 165 1.20 4.85 10.61
N TYR A 166 1.30 5.75 11.57
CA TYR A 166 0.83 7.13 11.46
C TYR A 166 2.02 8.06 11.22
N VAL A 167 2.01 8.76 10.09
CA VAL A 167 3.10 9.65 9.67
C VAL A 167 2.64 11.10 9.64
N GLU A 168 3.42 11.93 10.30
CA GLU A 168 3.26 13.37 10.40
C GLU A 168 4.32 14.06 9.54
N PHE A 169 3.87 14.74 8.48
CA PHE A 169 4.76 15.50 7.60
C PHE A 169 4.96 16.93 8.12
N PRO A 170 6.16 17.53 7.92
CA PRO A 170 6.43 18.93 8.21
C PRO A 170 5.51 19.92 7.47
N SER A 171 5.02 19.54 6.28
CA SER A 171 4.02 20.31 5.54
C SER A 171 2.67 20.43 6.25
N GLY A 172 2.47 19.66 7.33
CA GLY A 172 1.23 19.55 8.06
C GLY A 172 0.37 18.36 7.64
N LEU A 173 0.71 17.64 6.57
CA LEU A 173 -0.03 16.44 6.13
C LEU A 173 0.03 15.33 7.19
N ARG A 174 -1.08 14.60 7.37
CA ARG A 174 -1.19 13.43 8.25
C ARG A 174 -1.71 12.21 7.50
N VAL A 175 -0.89 11.17 7.44
CA VAL A 175 -1.15 9.96 6.65
C VAL A 175 -1.14 8.74 7.54
N LEU A 176 -2.11 7.86 7.36
CA LEU A 176 -2.23 6.59 8.06
C LEU A 176 -2.14 5.43 7.07
N PHE A 177 -1.20 4.52 7.30
CA PHE A 177 -0.95 3.36 6.44
C PHE A 177 -1.57 2.11 7.07
N ASP A 178 -2.29 1.30 6.28
CA ASP A 178 -2.87 0.00 6.65
C ASP A 178 -3.45 -0.05 8.09
N PRO A 179 -4.48 0.75 8.40
CA PRO A 179 -4.99 0.88 9.76
C PRO A 179 -5.77 -0.35 10.19
N VAL A 180 -5.09 -1.28 10.86
CA VAL A 180 -5.69 -2.40 11.58
C VAL A 180 -5.32 -2.27 13.05
N LEU A 181 -6.30 -1.85 13.86
CA LEU A 181 -6.13 -1.56 15.28
C LEU A 181 -6.85 -2.58 16.17
N GLU A 182 -7.60 -3.51 15.57
CA GLU A 182 -8.42 -4.50 16.25
C GLU A 182 -7.61 -5.59 16.95
N ASP A 183 -8.25 -6.35 17.84
CA ASP A 183 -7.63 -7.49 18.53
C ASP A 183 -7.37 -8.67 17.59
N ARG A 184 -8.14 -8.80 16.50
CA ARG A 184 -8.02 -9.90 15.54
C ARG A 184 -8.02 -9.40 14.10
N CYS A 185 -7.15 -9.96 13.28
CA CYS A 185 -7.12 -9.74 11.84
C CYS A 185 -7.87 -10.87 11.11
N SER A 186 -9.21 -10.83 11.18
CA SER A 186 -10.09 -11.91 10.69
C SER A 186 -11.45 -11.38 10.28
N PRO A 187 -12.18 -12.05 9.35
CA PRO A 187 -13.58 -11.76 9.11
C PRO A 187 -14.49 -12.07 10.31
N PHE A 188 -14.01 -12.87 11.27
CA PHE A 188 -14.79 -13.31 12.43
C PHE A 188 -14.21 -12.71 13.71
N THR A 189 -15.07 -12.19 14.57
CA THR A 189 -14.66 -11.59 15.86
C THR A 189 -14.17 -12.63 16.88
N MET A 190 -14.57 -13.90 16.73
CA MET A 190 -14.23 -15.00 17.65
C MET A 190 -13.19 -15.99 17.09
N ALA A 191 -12.76 -15.85 15.84
CA ALA A 191 -11.86 -16.80 15.17
C ALA A 191 -10.79 -16.07 14.35
N GLY A 192 -9.67 -16.73 14.07
CA GLY A 192 -8.53 -16.14 13.34
C GLY A 192 -7.46 -15.54 14.26
N PRO A 193 -6.36 -15.01 13.71
CA PRO A 193 -5.20 -14.62 14.50
C PRO A 193 -5.54 -13.50 15.50
N LYS A 194 -5.12 -13.68 16.75
CA LYS A 194 -5.28 -12.69 17.83
C LYS A 194 -3.95 -12.00 18.09
N ARG A 195 -3.98 -10.71 18.39
CA ARG A 195 -2.79 -9.99 18.82
C ARG A 195 -2.20 -10.63 20.07
N TYR A 196 -0.88 -10.73 20.11
CA TYR A 196 -0.17 -11.10 21.34
C TYR A 196 0.34 -9.88 22.11
N THR A 197 0.14 -8.68 21.57
CA THR A 197 0.36 -7.41 22.24
C THR A 197 -0.96 -6.66 22.41
N PRO A 198 -1.11 -5.81 23.45
CA PRO A 198 -2.27 -4.94 23.57
C PRO A 198 -2.33 -3.92 22.43
N GLN A 199 -3.51 -3.34 22.22
CA GLN A 199 -3.72 -2.23 21.30
C GLN A 199 -3.06 -0.96 21.86
N PRO A 200 -2.25 -0.21 21.08
CA PRO A 200 -1.64 1.02 21.58
C PRO A 200 -2.65 2.16 21.74
N CYS A 201 -3.66 2.20 20.87
CA CYS A 201 -4.73 3.20 20.89
C CYS A 201 -5.94 2.70 20.11
N SER A 202 -7.07 3.38 20.27
CA SER A 202 -8.25 3.22 19.44
C SER A 202 -8.19 4.13 18.19
N PRO A 203 -8.99 3.87 17.14
CA PRO A 203 -9.12 4.80 16.02
C PRO A 203 -9.55 6.22 16.41
N ALA A 204 -10.22 6.38 17.55
CA ALA A 204 -10.70 7.68 18.04
C ALA A 204 -9.60 8.53 18.68
N ASP A 205 -8.51 7.90 19.12
CA ASP A 205 -7.36 8.57 19.77
C ASP A 205 -6.38 9.16 18.75
N ILE A 206 -6.47 8.72 17.48
CA ILE A 206 -5.66 9.26 16.41
C ILE A 206 -6.17 10.68 16.10
N PRO A 207 -5.27 11.69 16.08
CA PRO A 207 -5.63 13.09 15.82
C PRO A 207 -6.00 13.25 14.34
N ALA A 208 -5.66 14.36 13.69
CA ALA A 208 -6.05 14.57 12.29
C ALA A 208 -5.53 13.45 11.37
N VAL A 209 -6.39 12.94 10.49
CA VAL A 209 -6.03 12.00 9.41
C VAL A 209 -6.57 12.57 8.11
N ASP A 210 -5.67 12.92 7.20
CA ASP A 210 -6.04 13.51 5.90
C ASP A 210 -6.09 12.45 4.80
N ALA A 211 -5.17 11.48 4.87
CA ALA A 211 -5.10 10.38 3.93
C ALA A 211 -4.96 9.03 4.65
N VAL A 212 -5.64 8.03 4.13
CA VAL A 212 -5.43 6.63 4.48
C VAL A 212 -4.97 5.89 3.23
N VAL A 213 -3.89 5.14 3.36
CA VAL A 213 -3.30 4.37 2.27
C VAL A 213 -3.42 2.89 2.59
N ILE A 214 -3.94 2.11 1.64
CA ILE A 214 -4.14 0.66 1.77
C ILE A 214 -3.27 -0.09 0.77
N SER A 215 -2.34 -0.91 1.25
CA SER A 215 -1.47 -1.72 0.40
C SER A 215 -2.24 -2.81 -0.35
N HIS A 216 -3.08 -3.57 0.35
CA HIS A 216 -3.83 -4.69 -0.22
C HIS A 216 -5.00 -5.12 0.69
N SER A 217 -5.73 -6.15 0.26
CA SER A 217 -7.04 -6.48 0.82
C SER A 217 -7.04 -7.49 1.96
N HIS A 218 -5.89 -8.03 2.42
CA HIS A 218 -5.88 -8.98 3.54
C HIS A 218 -6.38 -8.34 4.85
N TYR A 219 -6.86 -9.18 5.78
CA TYR A 219 -7.53 -8.72 7.00
C TYR A 219 -6.61 -8.02 8.01
N ASP A 220 -5.31 -8.25 7.92
CA ASP A 220 -4.26 -7.62 8.73
C ASP A 220 -3.76 -6.29 8.14
N HIS A 221 -4.26 -5.89 6.96
CA HIS A 221 -3.96 -4.60 6.31
C HIS A 221 -5.20 -3.75 6.02
N LEU A 222 -6.36 -4.39 5.85
CA LEU A 222 -7.63 -3.73 5.60
C LEU A 222 -8.73 -4.24 6.54
N SER A 223 -8.97 -3.46 7.60
CA SER A 223 -10.10 -3.68 8.49
C SER A 223 -11.26 -2.71 8.21
N LEU A 224 -12.46 -3.27 8.04
CA LEU A 224 -13.70 -2.50 7.88
C LEU A 224 -13.99 -1.62 9.10
N ALA A 225 -13.80 -2.14 10.31
CA ALA A 225 -14.11 -1.40 11.54
C ALA A 225 -13.19 -0.19 11.70
N SER A 226 -11.89 -0.35 11.44
CA SER A 226 -10.92 0.74 11.45
C SER A 226 -11.22 1.81 10.40
N VAL A 227 -11.37 1.46 9.12
CA VAL A 227 -11.59 2.48 8.07
C VAL A 227 -12.92 3.24 8.25
N VAL A 228 -13.98 2.56 8.70
CA VAL A 228 -15.26 3.20 9.03
C VAL A 228 -15.13 4.09 10.26
N GLY A 229 -14.41 3.63 11.30
CA GLY A 229 -14.12 4.42 12.50
C GLY A 229 -13.34 5.70 12.18
N ILE A 230 -12.33 5.60 11.33
CA ILE A 230 -11.52 6.74 10.87
C ILE A 230 -12.39 7.73 10.10
N GLN A 231 -13.18 7.30 9.10
CA GLN A 231 -14.04 8.22 8.35
C GLN A 231 -15.09 8.90 9.25
N ARG A 232 -15.65 8.18 10.24
CA ARG A 232 -16.59 8.78 11.20
C ARG A 232 -15.95 9.92 11.98
N ARG A 233 -14.68 9.79 12.35
CA ARG A 233 -13.94 10.80 13.10
C ARG A 233 -13.38 11.92 12.20
N HIS A 234 -13.07 11.59 10.95
CA HIS A 234 -12.46 12.46 9.95
C HIS A 234 -13.27 12.41 8.65
N PRO A 235 -14.40 13.14 8.54
CA PRO A 235 -15.32 13.01 7.40
C PRO A 235 -14.70 13.35 6.04
N HIS A 236 -13.61 14.11 6.03
CA HIS A 236 -12.89 14.54 4.83
C HIS A 236 -11.67 13.67 4.50
N VAL A 237 -11.38 12.63 5.30
CA VAL A 237 -10.26 11.71 5.03
C VAL A 237 -10.37 11.12 3.63
N HIS A 238 -9.25 11.03 2.91
CA HIS A 238 -9.18 10.47 1.57
C HIS A 238 -8.50 9.09 1.58
N PHE A 239 -9.14 8.09 0.99
CA PHE A 239 -8.63 6.72 0.90
C PHE A 239 -7.94 6.49 -0.45
N PHE A 240 -6.70 6.03 -0.43
CA PHE A 240 -5.95 5.59 -1.61
C PHE A 240 -5.82 4.07 -1.59
N VAL A 241 -6.28 3.43 -2.66
CA VAL A 241 -6.39 1.97 -2.73
C VAL A 241 -5.95 1.45 -4.10
N GLY A 242 -5.46 0.21 -4.13
CA GLY A 242 -5.13 -0.48 -5.37
C GLY A 242 -6.38 -0.85 -6.18
N LEU A 243 -6.22 -1.00 -7.49
CA LEU A 243 -7.26 -1.42 -8.43
C LEU A 243 -8.14 -2.59 -7.94
N GLY A 244 -9.46 -2.46 -8.07
CA GLY A 244 -10.48 -3.43 -7.65
C GLY A 244 -11.05 -3.20 -6.24
N LEU A 245 -10.46 -2.33 -5.41
CA LEU A 245 -10.93 -2.07 -4.05
C LEU A 245 -11.98 -0.96 -3.95
N GLU A 246 -12.09 -0.05 -4.92
CA GLU A 246 -13.03 1.09 -4.82
C GLU A 246 -14.45 0.61 -4.57
N THR A 247 -14.91 -0.40 -5.32
CA THR A 247 -16.25 -0.97 -5.18
C THR A 247 -16.51 -1.49 -3.76
N TRP A 248 -15.51 -2.11 -3.12
CA TRP A 248 -15.64 -2.57 -1.75
C TRP A 248 -15.74 -1.40 -0.76
N PHE A 249 -14.93 -0.36 -0.95
CA PHE A 249 -14.96 0.84 -0.12
C PHE A 249 -16.31 1.58 -0.22
N ARG A 250 -16.77 1.83 -1.45
CA ARG A 250 -18.05 2.50 -1.73
C ARG A 250 -19.23 1.74 -1.12
N ARG A 251 -19.28 0.42 -1.31
CA ARG A 251 -20.32 -0.45 -0.72
C ARG A 251 -20.28 -0.47 0.80
N SER A 252 -19.12 -0.23 1.39
CA SER A 252 -18.91 -0.13 2.83
C SER A 252 -19.24 1.27 3.40
N GLY A 253 -19.71 2.20 2.57
CA GLY A 253 -20.08 3.56 2.97
C GLY A 253 -18.92 4.56 3.01
N LEU A 254 -17.78 4.22 2.42
CA LEU A 254 -16.61 5.10 2.35
C LEU A 254 -16.68 5.99 1.09
N ARG A 255 -16.46 7.29 1.26
CA ARG A 255 -16.85 8.32 0.27
C ARG A 255 -15.70 8.84 -0.58
N ASN A 256 -14.59 9.22 0.04
CA ASN A 256 -13.47 9.85 -0.67
C ASN A 256 -12.46 8.76 -0.98
N VAL A 257 -12.54 8.16 -2.17
CA VAL A 257 -11.73 7.00 -2.53
C VAL A 257 -11.13 7.23 -3.91
N THR A 258 -9.81 7.09 -4.01
CA THR A 258 -9.07 7.09 -5.28
C THR A 258 -8.43 5.74 -5.48
N GLU A 259 -8.77 5.12 -6.61
CA GLU A 259 -8.26 3.83 -7.03
C GLU A 259 -7.16 4.00 -8.09
N LEU A 260 -6.00 3.37 -7.84
CA LEU A 260 -4.81 3.52 -8.66
C LEU A 260 -4.23 2.16 -9.07
N ASP A 261 -3.70 2.13 -10.28
CA ASP A 261 -2.85 1.06 -10.81
C ASP A 261 -1.38 1.32 -10.46
N TRP A 262 -0.52 0.32 -10.59
CA TRP A 262 0.91 0.51 -10.43
C TRP A 262 1.43 1.60 -11.37
N TRP A 263 2.28 2.45 -10.82
CA TRP A 263 2.89 3.63 -11.44
C TRP A 263 1.93 4.78 -11.75
N GLU A 264 0.67 4.71 -11.32
CA GLU A 264 -0.24 5.85 -11.33
C GLU A 264 -0.04 6.72 -10.09
N ASP A 265 -0.11 8.03 -10.29
CA ASP A 265 -0.03 9.05 -9.26
C ASP A 265 -1.41 9.73 -9.09
N ALA A 266 -1.69 10.23 -7.90
CA ALA A 266 -2.81 11.11 -7.61
C ALA A 266 -2.35 12.31 -6.76
N GLU A 267 -2.95 13.46 -7.00
CA GLU A 267 -2.72 14.66 -6.20
C GLU A 267 -3.80 14.76 -5.11
N LEU A 268 -3.37 15.15 -3.91
CA LEU A 268 -4.21 15.41 -2.76
C LEU A 268 -4.01 16.86 -2.34
N THR A 269 -5.11 17.59 -2.21
CA THR A 269 -5.13 18.92 -1.62
C THR A 269 -5.98 18.89 -0.36
N VAL A 270 -5.42 19.33 0.76
CA VAL A 270 -6.07 19.39 2.06
C VAL A 270 -6.12 20.85 2.51
N GLU A 271 -7.31 21.33 2.84
CA GLU A 271 -7.49 22.65 3.46
C GLU A 271 -7.47 22.46 4.99
N ALA A 272 -6.37 22.85 5.64
CA ALA A 272 -6.20 22.74 7.08
C ALA A 272 -6.40 24.11 7.75
N GLY A 273 -7.51 24.31 8.47
CA GLY A 273 -7.79 25.55 9.20
C GLY A 273 -8.56 25.33 10.50
N SER A 274 -8.42 26.28 11.43
CA SER A 274 -9.31 26.42 12.59
C SER A 274 -10.65 26.99 12.14
N ALA A 275 -11.73 26.72 12.89
CA ALA A 275 -13.07 27.27 12.62
C ALA A 275 -13.12 28.80 12.43
N ASP A 276 -12.08 29.53 12.88
CA ASP A 276 -12.03 31.00 12.91
C ASP A 276 -10.82 31.65 12.19
N GLY A 277 -10.13 30.98 11.25
CA GLY A 277 -8.94 31.57 10.57
C GLY A 277 -8.71 31.10 9.12
N PRO A 278 -7.88 31.82 8.33
CA PRO A 278 -7.60 31.44 6.94
C PRO A 278 -6.91 30.07 6.90
N GLY A 279 -7.51 29.12 6.17
CA GLY A 279 -6.98 27.76 6.02
C GLY A 279 -5.60 27.75 5.36
N THR A 280 -4.73 26.87 5.83
CA THR A 280 -3.48 26.51 5.16
C THR A 280 -3.75 25.40 4.17
N ARG A 281 -3.41 25.64 2.90
CA ARG A 281 -3.51 24.64 1.84
C ARG A 281 -2.29 23.73 1.85
N ILE A 282 -2.50 22.43 1.99
CA ILE A 282 -1.47 21.40 1.99
C ILE A 282 -1.63 20.58 0.70
N SER A 283 -0.54 20.44 -0.06
CA SER A 283 -0.51 19.62 -1.28
C SER A 283 0.37 18.38 -1.06
N ALA A 284 -0.07 17.26 -1.61
CA ALA A 284 0.65 16.00 -1.55
C ALA A 284 0.42 15.16 -2.80
N ARG A 285 1.46 14.44 -3.23
CA ARG A 285 1.37 13.42 -4.27
C ARG A 285 1.38 12.04 -3.63
N VAL A 286 0.46 11.20 -4.06
CA VAL A 286 0.37 9.79 -3.66
C VAL A 286 0.57 8.91 -4.89
N SER A 287 1.62 8.10 -4.88
CA SER A 287 1.99 7.20 -5.97
C SER A 287 1.70 5.75 -5.60
N CYS A 288 0.91 5.06 -6.41
CA CYS A 288 0.72 3.62 -6.31
C CYS A 288 1.90 2.91 -6.97
N LEU A 289 2.66 2.14 -6.22
CA LEU A 289 3.90 1.51 -6.69
C LEU A 289 3.81 -0.01 -6.58
N PRO A 290 4.57 -0.76 -7.41
CA PRO A 290 4.52 -2.20 -7.37
C PRO A 290 5.10 -2.79 -6.09
N CYS A 291 4.61 -3.95 -5.70
CA CYS A 291 5.24 -4.86 -4.74
C CYS A 291 4.97 -6.32 -5.16
N GLN A 292 5.64 -7.28 -4.52
CA GLN A 292 5.50 -8.70 -4.83
C GLN A 292 4.67 -9.40 -3.75
N HIS A 293 3.36 -9.48 -3.95
CA HIS A 293 2.43 -10.09 -2.99
C HIS A 293 1.23 -10.76 -3.67
N THR A 294 0.13 -10.92 -2.93
CA THR A 294 -1.14 -11.50 -3.35
C THR A 294 -2.26 -10.73 -2.63
N SER A 295 -3.52 -10.97 -3.01
CA SER A 295 -4.66 -10.39 -2.31
C SER A 295 -5.81 -11.39 -2.17
N GLY A 296 -6.74 -11.10 -1.25
CA GLY A 296 -7.93 -11.92 -1.07
C GLY A 296 -8.59 -11.71 0.29
N ARG A 297 -9.91 -11.89 0.34
CA ARG A 297 -10.71 -11.79 1.57
C ARG A 297 -11.63 -12.99 1.75
N THR A 298 -11.89 -13.73 0.68
CA THR A 298 -12.78 -14.89 0.65
C THR A 298 -12.10 -16.04 -0.12
N PRO A 299 -12.61 -17.27 -0.01
CA PRO A 299 -12.05 -18.40 -0.75
C PRO A 299 -12.08 -18.25 -2.30
N PHE A 300 -12.83 -17.27 -2.84
CA PHE A 300 -13.10 -17.15 -4.27
C PHE A 300 -12.59 -15.84 -4.91
N ASP A 301 -11.98 -14.94 -4.13
CA ASP A 301 -11.54 -13.62 -4.60
C ASP A 301 -10.02 -13.42 -4.61
N ARG A 302 -9.27 -14.52 -4.49
CA ARG A 302 -7.81 -14.47 -4.58
C ARG A 302 -7.36 -13.72 -5.82
N ASP A 303 -6.46 -12.75 -5.61
CA ASP A 303 -5.82 -11.92 -6.63
C ASP A 303 -6.81 -11.12 -7.50
N ARG A 304 -8.04 -10.88 -7.03
CA ARG A 304 -9.02 -10.05 -7.75
C ARG A 304 -8.83 -8.54 -7.55
N THR A 305 -8.13 -8.14 -6.48
CA THR A 305 -7.75 -6.75 -6.20
C THR A 305 -6.23 -6.60 -6.24
N LEU A 306 -5.74 -5.42 -6.58
CA LEU A 306 -4.32 -5.14 -6.68
C LEU A 306 -3.69 -5.04 -5.28
N TRP A 307 -2.44 -5.48 -5.16
CA TRP A 307 -1.55 -5.22 -4.03
C TRP A 307 -0.48 -4.22 -4.44
N CYS A 308 -0.13 -3.29 -3.56
CA CYS A 308 0.74 -2.16 -3.90
C CYS A 308 1.67 -1.81 -2.74
N SER A 309 2.86 -1.31 -3.07
CA SER A 309 3.56 -0.36 -2.22
C SER A 309 3.09 1.05 -2.55
N TRP A 310 3.45 2.03 -1.73
CA TRP A 310 2.99 3.41 -1.89
C TRP A 310 4.12 4.39 -1.65
N ALA A 311 4.17 5.49 -2.39
CA ALA A 311 4.96 6.65 -2.02
C ALA A 311 4.06 7.85 -1.77
N VAL A 312 4.39 8.62 -0.73
CA VAL A 312 3.71 9.88 -0.42
C VAL A 312 4.75 10.98 -0.34
N ARG A 313 4.58 12.04 -1.13
CA ARG A 313 5.45 13.22 -1.12
C ARG A 313 4.61 14.44 -0.76
N SER A 314 5.07 15.23 0.20
CA SER A 314 4.44 16.51 0.56
C SER A 314 5.50 17.49 1.02
N GLY A 315 5.50 18.69 0.43
CA GLY A 315 6.61 19.62 0.55
C GLY A 315 7.92 19.03 0.02
N ASP A 316 8.97 19.13 0.83
CA ASP A 316 10.29 18.57 0.55
C ASP A 316 10.46 17.12 1.02
N ARG A 317 9.48 16.56 1.74
CA ARG A 317 9.57 15.24 2.38
C ARG A 317 8.83 14.15 1.64
N SER A 318 9.35 12.93 1.76
CA SER A 318 8.83 11.75 1.07
C SER A 318 8.93 10.48 1.90
N VAL A 319 7.87 9.67 1.86
CA VAL A 319 7.79 8.37 2.54
C VAL A 319 7.44 7.29 1.53
N TRP A 320 8.15 6.16 1.58
CA TRP A 320 7.79 4.94 0.87
C TRP A 320 7.28 3.90 1.87
N PHE A 321 6.12 3.32 1.59
CA PHE A 321 5.49 2.27 2.37
C PHE A 321 5.46 0.98 1.56
N GLY A 322 6.17 -0.04 2.02
CA GLY A 322 6.35 -1.29 1.28
C GLY A 322 5.10 -2.17 1.20
N GLY A 323 4.14 -1.97 2.12
CA GLY A 323 3.07 -2.94 2.35
C GLY A 323 3.66 -4.31 2.71
N ASP A 324 2.93 -5.36 2.36
CA ASP A 324 3.51 -6.69 2.31
C ASP A 324 4.20 -6.93 0.99
N THR A 325 5.39 -7.51 1.06
CA THR A 325 6.11 -7.88 -0.15
C THR A 325 7.15 -8.95 0.11
N GLY A 326 7.31 -9.83 -0.87
CA GLY A 326 8.50 -10.65 -1.04
C GLY A 326 9.58 -9.89 -1.81
N TYR A 327 10.80 -10.44 -1.79
CA TYR A 327 11.91 -9.99 -2.62
C TYR A 327 12.35 -11.07 -3.61
N ARG A 328 12.28 -12.34 -3.19
CA ARG A 328 12.63 -13.53 -3.98
C ARG A 328 11.90 -14.74 -3.42
N ALA A 329 11.61 -15.72 -4.25
CA ALA A 329 11.15 -17.01 -3.79
C ALA A 329 12.34 -17.95 -3.56
N VAL A 330 12.35 -18.55 -2.37
CA VAL A 330 13.37 -19.47 -1.90
C VAL A 330 12.79 -20.88 -1.98
N PRO A 331 13.41 -21.82 -2.70
CA PRO A 331 12.96 -23.20 -2.73
C PRO A 331 13.23 -23.89 -1.38
N ARG A 332 12.84 -25.16 -1.26
CA ARG A 332 13.22 -25.95 -0.07
C ARG A 332 14.74 -26.13 -0.07
N LEU A 333 15.40 -25.60 0.97
CA LEU A 333 16.83 -25.76 1.17
C LEU A 333 17.12 -26.83 2.24
N PRO A 334 18.32 -27.43 2.25
CA PRO A 334 18.77 -28.27 3.36
C PRO A 334 18.71 -27.51 4.70
N PRO A 335 18.45 -28.18 5.84
CA PRO A 335 18.47 -27.54 7.15
C PRO A 335 19.79 -26.81 7.43
N GLY A 336 19.69 -25.62 8.03
CA GLY A 336 20.86 -24.77 8.31
C GLY A 336 21.45 -24.05 7.10
N SER A 337 20.86 -24.18 5.90
CA SER A 337 21.31 -23.43 4.74
C SER A 337 21.02 -21.94 4.90
N ASP A 338 21.97 -21.13 4.50
CA ASP A 338 21.84 -19.67 4.36
C ASP A 338 21.43 -19.32 2.92
N ASP A 339 20.20 -18.86 2.72
CA ASP A 339 19.66 -18.45 1.41
C ASP A 339 20.29 -17.15 0.86
N TYR A 340 21.08 -16.47 1.69
CA TYR A 340 21.95 -15.34 1.31
C TYR A 340 23.41 -15.74 1.10
N GLY A 341 23.77 -17.01 1.34
CA GLY A 341 25.11 -17.52 1.10
C GLY A 341 25.51 -17.45 -0.39
N PRO A 342 26.82 -17.49 -0.70
CA PRO A 342 27.34 -17.34 -2.07
C PRO A 342 26.72 -18.31 -3.09
N THR A 343 26.32 -19.50 -2.64
CA THR A 343 25.69 -20.53 -3.49
C THR A 343 24.33 -20.08 -4.03
N PHE A 344 23.51 -19.40 -3.23
CA PHE A 344 22.12 -19.10 -3.58
C PHE A 344 21.90 -17.64 -3.97
N SER A 345 22.74 -16.72 -3.50
CA SER A 345 22.61 -15.28 -3.75
C SER A 345 22.67 -14.89 -5.24
N ALA A 346 23.36 -15.69 -6.05
CA ALA A 346 23.48 -15.52 -7.51
C ALA A 346 22.42 -16.31 -8.31
N LEU A 347 21.78 -17.32 -7.71
CA LEU A 347 20.89 -18.24 -8.42
C LEU A 347 19.40 -17.88 -8.27
N LEU A 348 19.04 -17.18 -7.19
CA LEU A 348 17.65 -16.83 -6.91
C LEU A 348 17.27 -15.49 -7.56
N PRO A 349 16.28 -15.45 -8.48
CA PRO A 349 15.83 -14.20 -9.08
C PRO A 349 15.30 -13.24 -8.02
N ARG A 350 15.70 -11.97 -8.13
CA ARG A 350 15.28 -10.87 -7.26
C ARG A 350 14.20 -10.06 -7.94
N CYS A 351 13.28 -9.51 -7.16
CA CYS A 351 12.21 -8.66 -7.65
C CYS A 351 12.79 -7.32 -8.15
N PRO A 352 12.66 -6.98 -9.45
CA PRO A 352 13.27 -5.76 -9.99
C PRO A 352 12.52 -4.48 -9.61
N HIS A 353 11.31 -4.59 -9.04
CA HIS A 353 10.46 -3.47 -8.72
C HIS A 353 11.14 -2.44 -7.80
N PHE A 354 11.86 -2.88 -6.77
CA PHE A 354 12.46 -1.97 -5.78
C PHE A 354 13.57 -1.13 -6.37
N ARG A 355 14.44 -1.74 -7.18
CA ARG A 355 15.45 -1.01 -7.95
C ARG A 355 14.82 0.02 -8.87
N HIS A 356 13.76 -0.33 -9.61
CA HIS A 356 13.05 0.62 -10.46
C HIS A 356 12.43 1.76 -9.64
N ILE A 357 11.81 1.45 -8.49
CA ILE A 357 11.25 2.44 -7.58
C ILE A 357 12.33 3.43 -7.11
N GLY A 358 13.47 2.94 -6.63
CA GLY A 358 14.55 3.83 -6.18
C GLY A 358 15.20 4.64 -7.31
N GLN A 359 15.21 4.13 -8.54
CA GLN A 359 15.72 4.84 -9.71
C GLN A 359 14.76 5.92 -10.23
N LEU A 360 13.46 5.66 -10.20
CA LEU A 360 12.45 6.46 -10.89
C LEU A 360 11.61 7.36 -9.95
N ARG A 361 11.60 7.05 -8.65
CA ARG A 361 10.81 7.77 -7.63
C ARG A 361 11.64 8.16 -6.41
N GLY A 362 12.62 7.33 -6.04
CA GLY A 362 13.56 7.63 -4.96
C GLY A 362 14.60 8.70 -5.34
N PRO A 363 15.44 9.13 -4.37
CA PRO A 363 15.48 8.65 -2.99
C PRO A 363 14.28 9.11 -2.15
N PHE A 364 13.95 8.33 -1.12
CA PHE A 364 12.91 8.67 -0.14
C PHE A 364 13.54 9.03 1.20
N ASP A 365 12.90 9.88 1.99
CA ASP A 365 13.41 10.25 3.32
C ASP A 365 13.17 9.12 4.33
N LEU A 366 12.00 8.49 4.28
CA LEU A 366 11.64 7.36 5.16
C LEU A 366 11.04 6.19 4.38
N GLY A 367 11.57 4.98 4.62
CA GLY A 367 10.96 3.71 4.24
C GLY A 367 10.22 3.05 5.40
N LEU A 368 9.01 2.58 5.19
CA LEU A 368 8.27 1.73 6.12
C LEU A 368 8.26 0.31 5.53
N ILE A 369 9.10 -0.57 6.06
CA ILE A 369 9.50 -1.82 5.36
C ILE A 369 9.20 -3.05 6.22
N PRO A 370 8.49 -4.07 5.69
CA PRO A 370 8.14 -5.26 6.45
C PRO A 370 9.37 -6.11 6.76
N ILE A 371 9.40 -6.69 7.97
CA ILE A 371 10.49 -7.59 8.40
C ILE A 371 9.98 -8.94 8.94
N GLY A 372 8.67 -9.14 9.06
CA GLY A 372 8.05 -10.34 9.62
C GLY A 372 7.33 -11.21 8.59
N ALA A 373 6.62 -12.23 9.07
CA ALA A 373 5.76 -13.11 8.30
C ALA A 373 6.48 -14.04 7.28
N TYR A 374 7.76 -14.38 7.51
CA TYR A 374 8.61 -14.99 6.47
C TYR A 374 8.90 -16.50 6.64
N HIS A 375 8.56 -17.13 7.78
CA HIS A 375 8.99 -18.51 8.07
C HIS A 375 7.87 -19.56 8.01
N PRO A 376 8.07 -20.72 7.33
CA PRO A 376 9.28 -21.13 6.61
C PRO A 376 9.43 -20.47 5.24
N ARG A 377 10.69 -20.17 4.87
CA ARG A 377 11.03 -19.46 3.62
C ARG A 377 10.45 -20.11 2.37
N VAL A 378 10.45 -21.44 2.29
CA VAL A 378 9.86 -22.19 1.16
C VAL A 378 8.36 -21.93 0.94
N ALA A 379 7.64 -21.48 1.97
CA ALA A 379 6.21 -21.23 1.92
C ALA A 379 5.85 -19.74 1.86
N PHE A 380 6.74 -18.83 2.25
CA PHE A 380 6.37 -17.41 2.39
C PHE A 380 7.32 -16.43 1.70
N SER A 381 8.56 -16.81 1.36
CA SER A 381 9.55 -15.88 0.77
C SER A 381 9.09 -15.18 -0.51
N GLY A 382 8.28 -15.85 -1.34
CA GLY A 382 7.72 -15.28 -2.56
C GLY A 382 6.78 -14.10 -2.33
N MET A 383 6.30 -13.89 -1.10
CA MET A 383 5.29 -12.88 -0.74
C MET A 383 5.61 -12.10 0.54
N HIS A 384 6.54 -12.58 1.38
CA HIS A 384 7.04 -11.90 2.57
C HIS A 384 8.57 -11.92 2.62
N ALA A 385 9.14 -10.72 2.67
CA ALA A 385 10.56 -10.46 2.87
C ALA A 385 10.97 -10.88 4.29
N ASN A 386 12.10 -11.58 4.42
CA ASN A 386 12.76 -11.67 5.71
C ASN A 386 13.60 -10.39 5.96
N PRO A 387 14.20 -10.22 7.14
CA PRO A 387 14.99 -9.02 7.43
C PRO A 387 16.18 -8.80 6.48
N PHE A 388 16.77 -9.86 5.93
CA PHE A 388 17.81 -9.74 4.89
C PHE A 388 17.26 -9.21 3.56
N ASP A 389 16.08 -9.70 3.14
CA ASP A 389 15.36 -9.17 1.98
C ASP A 389 14.97 -7.70 2.20
N ALA A 390 14.54 -7.34 3.41
CA ALA A 390 14.17 -5.99 3.78
C ALA A 390 15.35 -5.00 3.66
N VAL A 391 16.57 -5.40 4.02
CA VAL A 391 17.78 -4.57 3.86
C VAL A 391 18.14 -4.36 2.38
N GLU A 392 17.96 -5.37 1.53
CA GLU A 392 18.14 -5.18 0.07
C GLU A 392 17.06 -4.25 -0.50
N ILE A 393 15.79 -4.40 -0.08
CA ILE A 393 14.70 -3.49 -0.45
C ILE A 393 14.99 -2.06 -0.02
N PHE A 394 15.47 -1.86 1.21
CA PHE A 394 15.89 -0.55 1.74
C PHE A 394 16.94 0.10 0.84
N ALA A 395 17.99 -0.64 0.49
CA ALA A 395 19.05 -0.14 -0.38
C ALA A 395 18.56 0.14 -1.81
N GLU A 396 17.76 -0.74 -2.40
CA GLU A 396 17.29 -0.61 -3.78
C GLU A 396 16.26 0.52 -3.95
N THR A 397 15.39 0.74 -2.96
CA THR A 397 14.44 1.88 -2.94
C THR A 397 15.12 3.21 -2.63
N ARG A 398 16.39 3.18 -2.19
CA ARG A 398 17.18 4.37 -1.83
C ARG A 398 16.52 5.21 -0.74
N CYS A 399 15.90 4.55 0.24
CA CYS A 399 15.44 5.24 1.45
C CYS A 399 16.65 5.73 2.25
N ARG A 400 16.57 6.95 2.80
CA ARG A 400 17.62 7.52 3.66
C ARG A 400 17.59 6.92 5.05
N SER A 401 16.39 6.76 5.59
CA SER A 401 16.12 6.03 6.82
C SER A 401 14.95 5.07 6.61
N ALA A 402 14.81 4.07 7.48
CA ALA A 402 13.69 3.17 7.47
C ALA A 402 13.22 2.80 8.88
N LEU A 403 11.93 2.48 8.99
CA LEU A 403 11.30 1.92 10.17
C LEU A 403 10.69 0.57 9.82
N ALA A 404 11.03 -0.46 10.61
CA ALA A 404 10.56 -1.81 10.41
C ALA A 404 9.10 -1.98 10.83
N ILE A 405 8.31 -2.64 9.98
CA ILE A 405 6.89 -2.93 10.20
C ILE A 405 6.59 -4.43 10.01
N HIS A 406 5.31 -4.81 10.12
CA HIS A 406 4.80 -6.18 9.88
C HIS A 406 5.33 -7.26 10.84
N TRP A 407 5.77 -6.87 12.03
CA TRP A 407 6.22 -7.79 13.08
C TRP A 407 5.63 -7.41 14.44
N GLY A 408 5.87 -8.23 15.47
CA GLY A 408 5.60 -7.82 16.85
C GLY A 408 4.13 -7.73 17.27
N THR A 409 3.16 -8.08 16.41
CA THR A 409 1.72 -7.88 16.70
C THR A 409 0.88 -9.14 16.60
N TRP A 410 0.88 -9.81 15.45
CA TRP A 410 0.23 -11.10 15.22
C TRP A 410 1.26 -12.16 14.85
N ALA A 411 1.02 -13.40 15.29
CA ALA A 411 1.78 -14.56 14.82
C ALA A 411 1.09 -15.10 13.55
N LEU A 412 1.45 -14.57 12.39
CA LEU A 412 0.87 -14.95 11.10
C LEU A 412 1.57 -16.17 10.48
N THR A 413 2.82 -16.39 10.85
CA THR A 413 3.69 -17.47 10.39
C THR A 413 4.47 -18.05 11.59
N LEU A 414 5.55 -18.77 11.33
CA LEU A 414 6.15 -19.70 12.30
C LEU A 414 7.51 -19.25 12.85
N GLU A 415 8.01 -18.06 12.50
CA GLU A 415 9.22 -17.51 13.11
C GLU A 415 8.98 -17.15 14.58
N HIS A 416 10.06 -17.17 15.37
CA HIS A 416 9.99 -16.69 16.74
C HIS A 416 9.66 -15.19 16.75
N VAL A 417 8.74 -14.74 17.61
CA VAL A 417 8.20 -13.37 17.58
C VAL A 417 9.25 -12.27 17.78
N ASP A 418 10.33 -12.58 18.51
CA ASP A 418 11.44 -11.65 18.77
C ASP A 418 12.62 -11.81 17.77
N GLU A 419 12.55 -12.76 16.83
CA GLU A 419 13.61 -12.99 15.84
C GLU A 419 13.78 -11.85 14.81
N PRO A 420 12.71 -11.21 14.27
CA PRO A 420 12.86 -10.25 13.18
C PRO A 420 13.84 -9.09 13.47
N PRO A 421 13.80 -8.41 14.65
CA PRO A 421 14.77 -7.37 14.98
C PRO A 421 16.21 -7.87 15.09
N MET A 422 16.41 -9.10 15.56
CA MET A 422 17.74 -9.69 15.69
C MET A 422 18.35 -9.95 14.32
N LEU A 423 17.57 -10.52 13.40
CA LEU A 423 17.99 -10.76 12.03
C LEU A 423 18.14 -9.46 11.23
N LEU A 424 17.38 -8.40 11.56
CA LEU A 424 17.57 -7.09 10.94
C LEU A 424 18.95 -6.53 11.25
N ARG A 425 19.38 -6.56 12.52
CA ARG A 425 20.74 -6.13 12.92
C ARG A 425 21.82 -6.93 12.21
N GLU A 426 21.64 -8.26 12.14
CA GLU A 426 22.55 -9.13 11.40
C GLU A 426 22.61 -8.76 9.91
N ALA A 427 21.46 -8.54 9.27
CA ALA A 427 21.37 -8.17 7.87
C ALA A 427 22.05 -6.82 7.57
N LEU A 428 21.87 -5.82 8.46
CA LEU A 428 22.52 -4.52 8.35
C LEU A 428 24.03 -4.66 8.45
N ARG A 429 24.52 -5.39 9.47
CA ARG A 429 25.95 -5.66 9.64
C ARG A 429 26.54 -6.35 8.40
N ARG A 430 25.83 -7.32 7.84
CA ARG A 430 26.24 -8.09 6.66
C ARG A 430 26.29 -7.24 5.38
N ARG A 431 25.59 -6.11 5.36
CA ARG A 431 25.58 -5.14 4.27
C ARG A 431 26.51 -3.94 4.51
N ASP A 432 27.32 -4.00 5.57
CA ASP A 432 28.20 -2.92 6.02
C ASP A 432 27.43 -1.62 6.32
N LEU A 433 26.19 -1.75 6.81
CA LEU A 433 25.36 -0.64 7.28
C LEU A 433 25.38 -0.56 8.82
N PRO A 434 25.22 0.64 9.41
CA PRO A 434 25.03 0.77 10.85
C PRO A 434 23.86 -0.09 11.35
N GLU A 435 24.05 -0.78 12.47
CA GLU A 435 23.00 -1.63 13.07
C GLU A 435 21.84 -0.83 13.69
N GLU A 436 22.05 0.48 13.90
CA GLU A 436 21.07 1.42 14.47
C GLU A 436 21.16 2.78 13.76
N GLY A 437 20.05 3.51 13.73
CA GLY A 437 19.95 4.88 13.20
C GLY A 437 19.75 5.01 11.69
N VAL A 438 19.72 3.89 10.96
CA VAL A 438 19.45 3.86 9.51
C VAL A 438 18.21 3.05 9.16
N PHE A 439 18.06 1.83 9.66
CA PHE A 439 16.86 1.01 9.49
C PHE A 439 16.50 0.40 10.85
N ASP A 440 15.60 1.09 11.53
CA ASP A 440 15.35 0.88 12.94
C ASP A 440 14.09 0.07 13.23
N VAL A 441 14.06 -0.47 14.44
CA VAL A 441 12.87 -0.99 15.12
C VAL A 441 12.51 -0.07 16.29
N CYS A 442 11.23 0.03 16.63
CA CYS A 442 10.75 0.76 17.81
C CYS A 442 9.70 -0.04 18.58
N ASP A 443 9.32 0.44 19.77
CA ASP A 443 8.18 -0.13 20.50
C ASP A 443 6.84 0.22 19.82
N ILE A 444 5.81 -0.60 20.03
CA ILE A 444 4.46 -0.27 19.53
C ILE A 444 3.96 0.97 20.27
N GLY A 445 3.48 1.96 19.53
CA GLY A 445 3.07 3.27 20.01
C GLY A 445 4.21 4.28 20.15
N GLU A 446 5.47 3.89 19.90
CA GLU A 446 6.60 4.82 19.89
C GLU A 446 6.60 5.68 18.63
N SER A 447 6.86 6.98 18.81
CA SER A 447 7.07 7.95 17.73
C SER A 447 8.55 8.25 17.55
N ARG A 448 9.03 8.22 16.31
CA ARG A 448 10.41 8.59 15.94
C ARG A 448 10.43 9.70 14.92
N GLU A 449 11.45 10.56 15.02
CA GLU A 449 11.70 11.63 14.07
C GLU A 449 12.83 11.27 13.10
N PHE A 450 12.63 11.62 11.83
CA PHE A 450 13.50 11.32 10.72
C PHE A 450 13.91 12.63 10.02
N PRO A 451 15.16 12.71 9.53
CA PRO A 451 15.74 13.94 8.99
C PRO A 451 15.04 14.50 7.75
#